data_AF-A0A922IJA0-F1
#
_entry.id   AF-A0A922IJA0-F1
#
_cell.length_a   1.000
_cell.length_b   1.000
_cell.length_c   1.000
_cell.angle_alpha   90.00
_cell.angle_beta   90.00
_cell.angle_gamma   90.00
#
_symmetry.space_group_name_H-M   'P 1'
#
loop_
_entity.id
_entity.type
_entity.pdbx_description
1 polymer ?
#
loop_
_entity_poly.entity_id
_entity_poly.type
_entity_poly.pdbx_seq_one_letter_code
_entity_poly.pdbx_strand_id
1 'polypeptide(L)'
;MSRLNYSKWDHIEVSDDEDDTHPNIDTPSLFRWRHQARLERDAAWKKEKAEFENNYKSFLTKYNEAQQKLNKAKETGSDNIQELQKKLDELEVEAKEWSVKVTEIQKKERLRPLNIDTICKDAKSKTEEKQKRLGPGGLDPVEVFESLPTNLQECFEKKDVELLKTVLCSMDPQQAEYHMKRCVDSGLWVDNARDQQEEDGESSSNVNTDGNDDIAATIQTNKEPIHDNA
;
A
#
# COMPACT_ATOMS: atom_id res chain seq x y z
N MET A 1 27.53 -23.70 10.77
CA MET A 1 26.08 -23.72 10.53
C MET A 1 25.52 -22.38 11.01
N SER A 2 25.02 -21.53 10.12
CA SER A 2 24.34 -20.30 10.56
C SER A 2 23.09 -20.69 11.33
N ARG A 3 22.99 -20.27 12.59
CA ARG A 3 21.75 -20.37 13.37
C ARG A 3 20.71 -19.44 12.75
N LEU A 4 19.46 -19.90 12.68
CA LEU A 4 18.31 -19.07 12.34
C LEU A 4 18.21 -17.93 13.36
N ASN A 5 18.02 -16.69 12.89
CA ASN A 5 17.94 -15.50 13.74
C ASN A 5 16.49 -15.00 13.78
N TYR A 6 15.89 -15.01 14.98
CA TYR A 6 14.53 -14.54 15.24
C TYR A 6 14.49 -13.16 15.92
N SER A 7 15.62 -12.46 16.05
CA SER A 7 15.74 -11.23 16.86
C SER A 7 14.83 -10.08 16.40
N LYS A 8 14.35 -10.13 15.15
CA LYS A 8 13.30 -9.24 14.65
C LYS A 8 12.04 -9.25 15.55
N TRP A 9 11.75 -10.37 16.21
CA TRP A 9 10.56 -10.59 17.03
C TRP A 9 10.82 -10.43 18.54
N ASP A 10 12.02 -9.98 18.94
CA ASP A 10 12.38 -9.84 20.37
C ASP A 10 11.63 -8.70 21.07
N HIS A 11 11.16 -7.68 20.33
CA HIS A 11 10.60 -6.45 20.88
C HIS A 11 9.17 -6.25 20.35
N ILE A 12 8.24 -7.10 20.78
CA ILE A 12 6.81 -6.98 20.46
C ILE A 12 6.09 -6.39 21.67
N GLU A 13 5.28 -5.36 21.44
CA GLU A 13 4.41 -4.75 22.44
C GLU A 13 2.96 -5.21 22.21
N VAL A 14 2.42 -5.93 23.19
CA VAL A 14 1.01 -6.38 23.21
C VAL A 14 0.28 -5.64 24.32
N SER A 15 -0.69 -4.79 23.98
CA SER A 15 -1.39 -3.96 24.97
C SER A 15 -2.35 -4.75 25.87
N ASP A 16 -2.78 -5.92 25.43
CA ASP A 16 -3.73 -6.84 26.07
C ASP A 16 -3.03 -8.13 26.55
N ASP A 17 -1.76 -8.02 26.96
CA ASP A 17 -0.99 -9.17 27.42
C ASP A 17 -1.48 -9.67 28.78
N GLU A 18 -2.21 -10.79 28.78
CA GLU A 18 -2.80 -11.40 29.98
C GLU A 18 -1.75 -11.98 30.94
N ASP A 19 -0.54 -12.29 30.46
CA ASP A 19 0.55 -12.80 31.29
C ASP A 19 1.23 -11.68 32.11
N ASP A 20 1.07 -10.42 31.67
CA ASP A 20 1.75 -9.26 32.23
C ASP A 20 0.81 -8.45 33.15
N THR A 21 0.21 -9.17 34.12
CA THR A 21 -0.82 -8.70 35.06
C THR A 21 -0.37 -8.78 36.53
N HIS A 22 -1.08 -8.11 37.43
CA HIS A 22 -0.78 -8.12 38.87
C HIS A 22 -2.04 -8.36 39.71
N PRO A 23 -2.01 -9.19 40.77
CA PRO A 23 -3.18 -9.57 41.57
C PRO A 23 -4.01 -8.40 42.17
N ASN A 24 -3.39 -7.23 42.29
CA ASN A 24 -4.02 -6.02 42.86
C ASN A 24 -4.36 -4.94 41.80
N ILE A 25 -4.18 -5.23 40.52
CA ILE A 25 -4.49 -4.29 39.43
C ILE A 25 -5.63 -4.87 38.60
N ASP A 26 -6.65 -4.05 38.35
CA ASP A 26 -7.77 -4.41 37.48
C ASP A 26 -7.27 -4.53 36.02
N THR A 27 -7.31 -5.74 35.48
CA THR A 27 -6.73 -6.05 34.15
C THR A 27 -7.40 -5.28 33.01
N PRO A 28 -8.75 -5.13 32.94
CA PRO A 28 -9.38 -4.41 31.83
C PRO A 28 -9.05 -2.92 31.80
N SER A 29 -8.91 -2.27 32.97
CA SER A 29 -8.48 -0.86 33.01
C SER A 29 -7.01 -0.69 32.67
N LEU A 30 -6.14 -1.63 33.09
CA LEU A 30 -4.72 -1.65 32.73
C LEU A 30 -4.52 -1.75 31.20
N PHE A 31 -5.24 -2.66 30.53
CA PHE A 31 -5.12 -2.85 29.08
C PHE A 31 -5.57 -1.62 28.30
N ARG A 32 -6.68 -1.00 28.71
CA ARG A 32 -7.15 0.27 28.11
C ARG A 32 -6.11 1.37 28.28
N TRP A 33 -5.49 1.47 29.46
CA TRP A 33 -4.46 2.47 29.71
C TRP A 33 -3.19 2.22 28.89
N ARG A 34 -2.70 0.97 28.81
CA ARG A 34 -1.57 0.58 27.94
C ARG A 34 -1.86 0.92 26.47
N HIS A 35 -3.06 0.60 25.98
CA HIS A 35 -3.49 0.92 24.64
C HIS A 35 -3.51 2.44 24.38
N GLN A 36 -4.05 3.22 25.31
CA GLN A 36 -4.08 4.68 25.21
C GLN A 36 -2.67 5.28 25.19
N ALA A 37 -1.80 4.86 26.10
CA ALA A 37 -0.41 5.31 26.16
C ALA A 37 0.37 4.98 24.89
N ARG A 38 0.06 3.85 24.24
CA ARG A 38 0.60 3.49 22.93
C ARG A 38 0.11 4.44 21.84
N LEU A 39 -1.20 4.66 21.74
CA LEU A 39 -1.77 5.60 20.77
C LEU A 39 -1.18 7.01 20.90
N GLU A 40 -0.96 7.48 22.14
CA GLU A 40 -0.34 8.77 22.42
C GLU A 40 1.13 8.81 21.97
N ARG A 41 1.92 7.77 22.24
CA ARG A 41 3.30 7.66 21.74
C ARG A 41 3.38 7.62 20.22
N ASP A 42 2.47 6.90 19.57
CA ASP A 42 2.41 6.79 18.12
C ASP A 42 1.95 8.11 17.47
N ALA A 43 0.99 8.79 18.07
CA ALA A 43 0.55 10.12 17.62
C ALA A 43 1.64 11.18 17.78
N ALA A 44 2.31 11.20 18.94
CA ALA A 44 3.44 12.10 19.19
C ALA A 44 4.58 11.87 18.19
N TRP A 45 4.89 10.60 17.91
CA TRP A 45 5.88 10.25 16.91
C TRP A 45 5.50 10.66 15.50
N LYS A 46 4.27 10.38 15.10
CA LYS A 46 3.78 10.75 13.77
C LYS A 46 3.87 12.26 13.57
N LYS A 47 3.61 13.03 14.62
CA LYS A 47 3.79 14.49 14.62
C LYS A 47 5.26 14.90 14.51
N GLU A 48 6.15 14.35 15.35
CA GLU A 48 7.61 14.62 15.29
C GLU A 48 8.18 14.28 13.89
N LYS A 49 7.81 13.13 13.33
CA LYS A 49 8.23 12.68 12.01
C LYS A 49 7.71 13.60 10.90
N ALA A 50 6.44 14.00 10.95
CA ALA A 50 5.86 14.91 9.96
C ALA A 50 6.51 16.31 10.01
N GLU A 51 6.77 16.84 11.20
CA GLU A 51 7.49 18.10 11.37
C GLU A 51 8.92 18.01 10.83
N PHE A 52 9.62 16.91 11.12
CA PHE A 52 10.95 16.63 10.59
C PHE A 52 10.96 16.55 9.06
N GLU A 53 10.04 15.81 8.46
CA GLU A 53 9.90 15.68 7.01
C GLU A 53 9.60 17.03 6.33
N ASN A 54 8.73 17.85 6.92
CA ASN A 54 8.43 19.18 6.40
C ASN A 54 9.65 20.09 6.44
N ASN A 55 10.39 20.10 7.56
CA ASN A 55 11.61 20.87 7.69
C ASN A 55 12.69 20.39 6.70
N TYR A 56 12.85 19.07 6.57
CA TYR A 56 13.80 18.47 5.64
C TYR A 56 13.47 18.79 4.18
N LYS A 57 12.18 18.73 3.79
CA LYS A 57 11.71 19.17 2.45
C LYS A 57 12.05 20.64 2.19
N SER A 58 11.81 21.52 3.17
CA SER A 58 12.14 22.95 3.05
C SER A 58 13.65 23.22 2.94
N PHE A 59 14.47 22.37 3.56
CA PHE A 59 15.92 22.44 3.43
C PHE A 59 16.37 21.96 2.04
N LEU A 60 15.81 20.85 1.56
CA LEU A 60 16.13 20.29 0.25
C LEU A 60 15.78 21.25 -0.88
N THR A 61 14.64 21.97 -0.80
CA THR A 61 14.31 23.00 -1.79
C THR A 61 15.33 24.13 -1.78
N LYS A 62 15.72 24.64 -0.61
CA LYS A 62 16.76 25.68 -0.48
C LYS A 62 18.11 25.24 -1.04
N TYR A 63 18.53 24.00 -0.75
CA TYR A 63 19.76 23.41 -1.26
C TYR A 63 19.76 23.35 -2.79
N ASN A 64 18.69 22.80 -3.37
CA ASN A 64 18.54 22.70 -4.83
C ASN A 64 18.50 24.08 -5.49
N GLU A 65 17.79 25.05 -4.92
CA GLU A 65 17.76 26.42 -5.43
C GLU A 65 19.15 27.08 -5.39
N ALA A 66 19.92 26.89 -4.31
CA ALA A 66 21.27 27.41 -4.19
C ALA A 66 22.22 26.79 -5.22
N GLN A 67 22.12 25.47 -5.43
CA GLN A 67 22.88 24.75 -6.44
C GLN A 67 22.55 25.24 -7.87
N GLN A 68 21.27 25.44 -8.18
CA GLN A 68 20.84 25.99 -9.46
C GLN A 68 21.33 27.42 -9.69
N LYS A 69 21.26 28.28 -8.67
CA LYS A 69 21.78 29.67 -8.74
C LYS A 69 23.29 29.69 -9.00
N LEU A 70 24.03 28.79 -8.35
CA LEU A 70 25.47 28.66 -8.53
C LEU A 70 25.83 28.16 -9.94
N ASN A 71 25.10 27.18 -10.47
CA ASN A 71 25.31 26.70 -11.84
C ASN A 71 25.01 27.80 -12.88
N LYS A 72 23.89 28.50 -12.74
CA LYS A 72 23.54 29.65 -13.60
C LYS A 72 24.59 30.76 -13.55
N ALA A 73 25.12 31.08 -12.36
CA ALA A 73 26.15 32.08 -12.17
C ALA A 73 27.50 31.68 -12.81
N LYS A 74 27.85 30.39 -12.78
CA LYS A 74 29.03 29.84 -13.48
C LYS A 74 28.90 29.96 -15.00
N GLU A 75 27.71 29.72 -15.54
CA GLU A 75 27.43 29.83 -16.98
C GLU A 75 27.46 31.29 -17.48
N THR A 76 27.00 32.24 -16.66
CA THR A 76 26.92 33.67 -17.01
C THR A 76 28.17 34.48 -16.63
N GLY A 77 29.16 33.89 -15.96
CA GLY A 77 30.41 34.56 -15.59
C GLY A 77 30.21 35.76 -14.65
N SER A 78 29.35 35.62 -13.63
CA SER A 78 29.02 36.70 -12.69
C SER A 78 30.03 36.82 -11.53
N ASP A 79 30.33 38.05 -11.07
CA ASP A 79 31.27 38.31 -9.97
C ASP A 79 30.81 37.75 -8.60
N ASN A 80 29.53 37.39 -8.45
CA ASN A 80 28.96 36.87 -7.20
C ASN A 80 29.19 35.37 -6.97
N ILE A 81 29.96 34.69 -7.84
CA ILE A 81 30.22 33.24 -7.76
C ILE A 81 30.83 32.85 -6.40
N GLN A 82 31.78 33.63 -5.87
CA GLN A 82 32.45 33.30 -4.60
C GLN A 82 31.50 33.37 -3.40
N GLU A 83 30.56 34.31 -3.38
CA GLU A 83 29.55 34.42 -2.32
C GLU A 83 28.55 33.26 -2.39
N LEU A 84 28.14 32.87 -3.61
CA LEU A 84 27.27 31.72 -3.83
C LEU A 84 27.95 30.39 -3.47
N GLN A 85 29.26 30.26 -3.72
CA GLN A 85 30.05 29.10 -3.30
C GLN A 85 30.07 28.96 -1.78
N LYS A 86 30.35 30.04 -1.04
CA LYS A 86 30.31 30.02 0.43
C LYS A 86 28.95 29.61 0.98
N LYS A 87 27.86 30.15 0.41
CA LYS A 87 26.49 29.76 0.79
C LYS A 87 26.20 28.28 0.50
N LEU A 88 26.75 27.72 -0.58
CA LEU A 88 26.61 26.31 -0.90
C LEU A 88 27.41 25.44 0.08
N ASP A 89 28.64 25.84 0.44
CA ASP A 89 29.48 25.14 1.41
C ASP A 89 28.82 25.13 2.82
N GLU A 90 28.22 26.25 3.23
CA GLU A 90 27.42 26.35 4.46
C GLU A 90 26.23 25.39 4.43
N LEU A 91 25.47 25.37 3.32
CA LEU A 91 24.36 24.43 3.13
C LEU A 91 24.82 22.97 3.04
N GLU A 92 26.04 22.68 2.59
CA GLU A 92 26.60 21.33 2.59
C GLU A 92 26.92 20.84 4.01
N VAL A 93 27.37 21.73 4.90
CA VAL A 93 27.54 21.42 6.33
C VAL A 93 26.17 21.12 6.94
N GLU A 94 25.17 21.95 6.69
CA GLU A 94 23.79 21.69 7.14
C GLU A 94 23.25 20.36 6.57
N ALA A 95 23.57 20.01 5.32
CA ALA A 95 23.16 18.74 4.71
C ALA A 95 23.75 17.53 5.46
N LYS A 96 25.00 17.62 5.90
CA LYS A 96 25.64 16.59 6.73
C LYS A 96 24.93 16.45 8.07
N GLU A 97 24.56 17.56 8.72
CA GLU A 97 23.77 17.53 9.95
C GLU A 97 22.39 16.89 9.74
N TRP A 98 21.71 17.23 8.64
CA TRP A 98 20.44 16.59 8.28
C TRP A 98 20.59 15.10 8.05
N SER A 99 21.68 14.65 7.41
CA SER A 99 21.95 13.21 7.21
C SER A 99 22.07 12.46 8.53
N VAL A 100 22.73 13.03 9.53
CA VAL A 100 22.82 12.45 10.88
C VAL A 100 21.44 12.36 11.51
N LYS A 101 20.65 13.44 11.47
CA LYS A 101 19.28 13.46 12.01
C LYS A 101 18.38 12.43 11.33
N VAL A 102 18.49 12.24 10.00
CA VAL A 102 17.76 11.20 9.28
C VAL A 102 18.12 9.81 9.81
N THR A 103 19.42 9.51 9.98
CA THR A 103 19.84 8.21 10.52
C THR A 103 19.37 7.98 11.96
N GLU A 104 19.26 9.04 12.77
CA GLU A 104 18.73 8.96 14.12
C GLU A 104 17.23 8.67 14.12
N ILE A 105 16.44 9.35 13.28
CA ILE A 105 15.01 9.07 13.11
C ILE A 105 14.78 7.64 12.63
N GLN A 106 15.58 7.17 11.65
CA GLN A 106 15.52 5.78 11.17
C GLN A 106 15.87 4.76 12.26
N LYS A 107 16.89 5.05 13.09
CA LYS A 107 17.23 4.20 14.23
C LYS A 107 16.10 4.16 15.25
N LYS A 108 15.49 5.30 15.57
CA LYS A 108 14.31 5.36 16.45
C LYS A 108 13.16 4.54 15.87
N GLU A 109 12.88 4.65 14.57
CA GLU A 109 11.82 3.88 13.88
C GLU A 109 12.10 2.37 13.94
N ARG A 110 13.35 1.95 13.71
CA ARG A 110 13.75 0.54 13.77
C ARG A 110 13.69 -0.05 15.18
N LEU A 111 13.93 0.75 16.21
CA LEU A 111 13.90 0.33 17.61
C LEU A 111 12.50 0.43 18.24
N ARG A 112 11.50 0.94 17.51
CA ARG A 112 10.13 0.97 18.01
C ARG A 112 9.62 -0.46 18.23
N PRO A 113 8.91 -0.71 19.35
CA PRO A 113 8.27 -1.98 19.57
C PRO A 113 7.31 -2.32 18.43
N LEU A 114 7.34 -3.57 17.99
CA LEU A 114 6.39 -4.10 17.02
C LEU A 114 5.05 -4.28 17.70
N ASN A 115 4.00 -3.72 17.13
CA ASN A 115 2.61 -3.93 17.52
C ASN A 115 1.79 -4.47 16.33
N ILE A 116 0.51 -4.78 16.58
CA ILE A 116 -0.41 -5.32 15.56
C ILE A 116 -0.42 -4.45 14.29
N ASP A 117 -0.47 -3.13 14.44
CA ASP A 117 -0.53 -2.15 13.34
C ASP A 117 0.77 -2.11 12.51
N THR A 118 1.91 -2.46 13.12
CA THR A 118 3.23 -2.50 12.44
C THR A 118 3.57 -3.86 11.85
N ILE A 119 3.05 -4.95 12.43
CA ILE A 119 3.35 -6.33 12.01
C ILE A 119 2.52 -6.73 10.81
N CYS A 120 1.22 -6.41 10.84
CA CYS A 120 0.28 -6.82 9.81
C CYS A 120 -0.52 -5.62 9.30
N LYS A 121 -0.77 -5.61 7.99
CA LYS A 121 -1.70 -4.70 7.34
C LYS A 121 -2.73 -5.55 6.63
N ASP A 122 -4.00 -5.16 6.73
CA ASP A 122 -5.05 -5.86 6.01
C ASP A 122 -4.80 -5.73 4.52
N ALA A 123 -4.50 -6.86 3.87
CA ALA A 123 -4.19 -6.87 2.44
C ALA A 123 -5.46 -6.66 1.62
N LYS A 124 -6.52 -7.45 1.91
CA LYS A 124 -7.85 -7.38 1.29
C LYS A 124 -8.87 -7.99 2.24
N SER A 125 -10.01 -7.34 2.44
CA SER A 125 -11.12 -7.95 3.16
C SER A 125 -11.92 -8.84 2.20
N LYS A 126 -12.24 -10.06 2.63
CA LYS A 126 -13.07 -11.01 1.83
C LYS A 126 -14.41 -10.38 1.42
N THR A 127 -14.90 -9.44 2.22
CA THR A 127 -16.14 -8.70 1.99
C THR A 127 -16.02 -7.73 0.82
N GLU A 128 -14.93 -6.96 0.73
CA GLU A 128 -14.68 -6.07 -0.41
C GLU A 128 -14.41 -6.85 -1.70
N GLU A 129 -13.68 -7.96 -1.61
CA GLU A 129 -13.48 -8.83 -2.76
C GLU A 129 -14.81 -9.33 -3.28
N LYS A 130 -15.68 -9.87 -2.40
CA LYS A 130 -17.04 -10.30 -2.75
C LYS A 130 -17.86 -9.16 -3.37
N GLN A 131 -17.84 -7.97 -2.79
CA GLN A 131 -18.58 -6.81 -3.32
C GLN A 131 -18.18 -6.46 -4.76
N LYS A 132 -16.89 -6.56 -5.11
CA LYS A 132 -16.40 -6.29 -6.47
C LYS A 132 -16.82 -7.33 -7.51
N ARG A 133 -17.22 -8.53 -7.09
CA ARG A 133 -17.64 -9.66 -7.96
C ARG A 133 -19.16 -9.79 -8.04
N LEU A 134 -19.91 -8.98 -7.30
CA LEU A 134 -21.37 -9.03 -7.36
C LEU A 134 -21.84 -8.63 -8.77
N GLY A 135 -22.76 -9.42 -9.31
CA GLY A 135 -23.43 -9.13 -10.56
C GLY A 135 -24.43 -7.98 -10.45
N PRO A 136 -25.14 -7.65 -11.55
CA PRO A 136 -26.05 -6.49 -11.62
C PRO A 136 -27.19 -6.52 -10.59
N GLY A 137 -27.57 -7.70 -10.11
CA GLY A 137 -28.57 -7.91 -9.06
C GLY A 137 -27.98 -8.11 -7.65
N GLY A 138 -26.69 -7.84 -7.44
CA GLY A 138 -26.05 -7.94 -6.13
C GLY A 138 -25.79 -9.38 -5.65
N LEU A 139 -25.82 -10.36 -6.55
CA LEU A 139 -25.52 -11.77 -6.25
C LEU A 139 -24.10 -12.12 -6.71
N ASP A 140 -23.38 -12.95 -5.95
CA ASP A 140 -22.06 -13.46 -6.36
C ASP A 140 -22.24 -14.63 -7.34
N PRO A 141 -21.68 -14.56 -8.56
CA PRO A 141 -21.75 -15.65 -9.55
C PRO A 141 -21.23 -16.99 -9.04
N VAL A 142 -20.25 -17.00 -8.13
CA VAL A 142 -19.71 -18.24 -7.54
C VAL A 142 -20.72 -18.87 -6.57
N GLU A 143 -21.35 -18.07 -5.72
CA GLU A 143 -22.37 -18.56 -4.78
C GLU A 143 -23.63 -19.03 -5.53
N VAL A 144 -24.00 -18.33 -6.61
CA VAL A 144 -25.09 -18.78 -7.47
C VAL A 144 -24.72 -20.11 -8.13
N PHE A 145 -23.56 -20.23 -8.76
CA PHE A 145 -23.12 -21.46 -9.44
C PHE A 145 -23.11 -22.68 -8.50
N GLU A 146 -22.53 -22.56 -7.30
CA GLU A 146 -22.48 -23.67 -6.32
C GLU A 146 -23.87 -24.08 -5.82
N SER A 147 -24.82 -23.15 -5.79
CA SER A 147 -26.20 -23.42 -5.37
C SER A 147 -27.11 -23.98 -6.48
N LEU A 148 -26.65 -24.01 -7.73
CA LEU A 148 -27.43 -24.54 -8.85
C LEU A 148 -27.52 -26.08 -8.76
N PRO A 149 -28.59 -26.70 -9.27
CA PRO A 149 -28.65 -28.14 -9.49
C PRO A 149 -27.52 -28.63 -10.41
N THR A 150 -27.00 -29.83 -10.18
CA THR A 150 -25.88 -30.43 -10.94
C THR A 150 -26.13 -30.43 -12.45
N ASN A 151 -27.36 -30.73 -12.88
CA ASN A 151 -27.74 -30.70 -14.31
C ASN A 151 -27.55 -29.31 -14.94
N LEU A 152 -27.80 -28.23 -14.20
CA LEU A 152 -27.60 -26.86 -14.67
C LEU A 152 -26.13 -26.45 -14.58
N GLN A 153 -25.41 -26.85 -13.53
CA GLN A 153 -23.96 -26.63 -13.42
C GLN A 153 -23.22 -27.20 -14.64
N GLU A 154 -23.55 -28.44 -15.04
CA GLU A 154 -22.95 -29.08 -16.22
C GLU A 154 -23.20 -28.31 -17.52
N CYS A 155 -24.36 -27.65 -17.66
CA CYS A 155 -24.66 -26.82 -18.83
C CYS A 155 -23.70 -25.62 -18.93
N PHE A 156 -23.41 -24.97 -17.79
CA PHE A 156 -22.48 -23.85 -17.71
C PHE A 156 -21.01 -24.29 -17.84
N GLU A 157 -20.63 -25.45 -17.29
CA GLU A 157 -19.29 -26.02 -17.46
C GLU A 157 -18.98 -26.38 -18.90
N LYS A 158 -19.94 -27.02 -19.59
CA LYS A 158 -19.83 -27.43 -21.00
C LYS A 158 -20.10 -26.28 -21.98
N LYS A 159 -20.60 -25.14 -21.49
CA LYS A 159 -21.04 -23.98 -22.29
C LYS A 159 -22.04 -24.36 -23.38
N ASP A 160 -22.93 -25.28 -23.07
CA ASP A 160 -23.90 -25.83 -24.01
C ASP A 160 -25.29 -25.21 -23.79
N VAL A 161 -25.66 -24.30 -24.69
CA VAL A 161 -26.93 -23.57 -24.66
C VAL A 161 -28.12 -24.47 -25.06
N GLU A 162 -27.89 -25.48 -25.89
CA GLU A 162 -28.94 -26.42 -26.31
C GLU A 162 -29.26 -27.39 -25.18
N LEU A 163 -28.23 -27.86 -24.47
CA LEU A 163 -28.39 -28.64 -23.25
C LEU A 163 -29.12 -27.82 -22.17
N LEU A 164 -28.78 -26.55 -22.00
CA LEU A 164 -29.46 -25.66 -21.05
C LEU A 164 -30.96 -25.55 -21.34
N LYS A 165 -31.34 -25.31 -22.61
CA LYS A 165 -32.76 -25.25 -23.03
C LYS A 165 -33.48 -26.59 -22.77
N THR A 166 -32.81 -27.70 -23.03
CA THR A 166 -33.36 -29.04 -22.80
C THR A 166 -33.61 -29.30 -21.32
N VAL A 167 -32.66 -28.93 -20.47
CA VAL A 167 -32.77 -29.05 -19.01
C VAL A 167 -33.89 -28.13 -18.49
N LEU A 168 -33.99 -26.89 -18.98
CA LEU A 168 -35.05 -25.95 -18.63
C LEU A 168 -36.46 -26.46 -19.02
N CYS A 169 -36.59 -27.12 -20.16
CA CYS A 169 -37.86 -27.73 -20.58
C CYS A 169 -38.22 -28.99 -19.77
N SER A 170 -37.23 -29.68 -19.21
CA SER A 170 -37.43 -30.91 -18.42
C SER A 170 -37.77 -30.66 -16.95
N MET A 171 -37.47 -29.47 -16.44
CA MET A 171 -37.69 -29.08 -15.03
C MET A 171 -38.99 -28.29 -14.86
N ASP A 172 -39.40 -28.09 -13.61
CA ASP A 172 -40.60 -27.31 -13.31
C ASP A 172 -40.43 -25.83 -13.75
N PRO A 173 -41.41 -25.23 -14.46
CA PRO A 173 -41.29 -23.86 -14.96
C PRO A 173 -40.98 -22.82 -13.89
N GLN A 174 -41.46 -22.99 -12.65
CA GLN A 174 -41.20 -22.03 -11.57
C GLN A 174 -39.75 -22.12 -11.06
N GLN A 175 -39.20 -23.35 -11.01
CA GLN A 175 -37.80 -23.56 -10.64
C GLN A 175 -36.86 -23.06 -11.73
N ALA A 176 -37.22 -23.26 -13.00
CA ALA A 176 -36.46 -22.75 -14.15
C ALA A 176 -36.32 -21.24 -14.09
N GLU A 177 -37.44 -20.53 -13.87
CA GLU A 177 -37.46 -19.08 -13.73
C GLU A 177 -36.65 -18.59 -12.53
N TYR A 178 -36.78 -19.27 -11.37
CA TYR A 178 -36.02 -18.93 -10.16
C TYR A 178 -34.51 -19.02 -10.37
N HIS A 179 -34.01 -20.11 -10.96
CA HIS A 179 -32.58 -20.29 -11.22
C HIS A 179 -32.09 -19.35 -12.33
N MET A 180 -32.87 -19.17 -13.40
CA MET A 180 -32.49 -18.30 -14.52
C MET A 180 -32.37 -16.83 -14.06
N LYS A 181 -33.33 -16.34 -13.28
CA LYS A 181 -33.28 -15.00 -12.71
C LYS A 181 -32.01 -14.77 -11.87
N ARG A 182 -31.62 -15.75 -11.05
CA ARG A 182 -30.39 -15.69 -10.25
C ARG A 182 -29.13 -15.73 -11.11
N CYS A 183 -29.13 -16.49 -12.21
CA CYS A 183 -28.03 -16.50 -13.16
C CYS A 183 -27.87 -15.14 -13.84
N VAL A 184 -28.96 -14.44 -14.17
CA VAL A 184 -28.93 -13.08 -14.72
C VAL A 184 -28.50 -12.06 -13.65
N ASP A 185 -29.09 -12.11 -12.46
CA ASP A 185 -28.81 -11.18 -11.35
C ASP A 185 -27.36 -11.31 -10.84
N SER A 186 -26.74 -12.49 -10.97
CA SER A 186 -25.32 -12.71 -10.68
C SER A 186 -24.38 -12.45 -11.86
N GLY A 187 -24.90 -12.18 -13.05
CA GLY A 187 -24.11 -11.98 -14.27
C GLY A 187 -23.53 -13.27 -14.86
N LEU A 188 -23.97 -14.45 -14.39
CA LEU A 188 -23.59 -15.76 -14.94
C LEU A 188 -24.22 -16.02 -16.32
N TRP A 189 -25.34 -15.38 -16.63
CA TRP A 189 -26.05 -15.48 -17.90
C TRP A 189 -26.47 -14.11 -18.44
N VAL A 190 -26.26 -13.86 -19.73
CA VAL A 190 -26.66 -12.63 -20.43
C VAL A 190 -27.46 -13.02 -21.68
N ASP A 191 -28.75 -12.67 -21.71
CA ASP A 191 -29.69 -13.11 -22.75
C ASP A 191 -29.38 -12.61 -24.17
N ASN A 192 -28.54 -11.57 -24.33
CA ASN A 192 -28.06 -11.08 -25.63
C ASN A 192 -26.68 -10.40 -25.53
N ALA A 193 -25.60 -11.17 -25.69
CA ALA A 193 -24.22 -10.64 -25.66
C ALA A 193 -23.82 -9.78 -26.89
N ARG A 194 -24.73 -9.54 -27.86
CA ARG A 194 -24.42 -8.85 -29.13
C ARG A 194 -24.88 -7.39 -29.23
N ASP A 195 -25.72 -6.90 -28.30
CA ASP A 195 -26.28 -5.53 -28.36
C ASP A 195 -25.72 -4.57 -27.29
N GLN A 196 -24.70 -4.97 -26.52
CA GLN A 196 -24.05 -4.15 -25.48
C GLN A 196 -22.58 -3.85 -25.79
N GLN A 197 -22.27 -3.49 -27.04
CA GLN A 197 -20.96 -2.96 -27.43
C GLN A 197 -20.95 -1.43 -27.55
N GLU A 198 -21.75 -0.70 -26.75
CA GLU A 198 -21.61 0.75 -26.56
C GLU A 198 -22.00 1.04 -25.10
N GLU A 199 -21.13 1.68 -24.31
CA GLU A 199 -21.14 1.81 -22.82
C GLU A 199 -20.66 0.53 -22.11
N ASP A 200 -19.38 0.19 -22.06
CA ASP A 200 -18.37 0.85 -21.24
C ASP A 200 -16.96 0.62 -21.82
N GLY A 201 -16.55 1.55 -22.68
CA GLY A 201 -15.19 1.65 -23.21
C GLY A 201 -14.44 2.81 -22.57
N GLU A 202 -14.04 2.71 -21.30
CA GLU A 202 -12.93 3.49 -20.73
C GLU A 202 -12.48 2.81 -19.41
N SER A 203 -11.40 2.03 -19.37
CA SER A 203 -10.07 2.63 -19.24
C SER A 203 -8.98 1.66 -19.65
N SER A 204 -8.15 2.19 -20.53
CA SER A 204 -6.84 1.75 -21.00
C SER A 204 -6.00 0.93 -20.03
N SER A 205 -5.37 -0.09 -20.63
CA SER A 205 -4.06 -0.60 -20.25
C SER A 205 -3.10 0.51 -19.81
N ASN A 206 -2.51 0.36 -18.63
CA ASN A 206 -1.15 0.82 -18.38
C ASN A 206 -0.44 -0.21 -17.50
N VAL A 207 0.46 -0.96 -18.14
CA VAL A 207 1.63 -1.53 -17.48
C VAL A 207 2.54 -0.36 -17.12
N ASN A 208 2.89 -0.21 -15.85
CA ASN A 208 4.13 0.38 -15.34
C ASN A 208 4.26 -0.13 -13.89
N THR A 209 5.01 -1.20 -13.67
CA THR A 209 6.42 -1.20 -13.21
C THR A 209 6.62 -0.55 -11.85
N ASP A 210 7.15 -1.39 -10.95
CA ASP A 210 7.71 -1.08 -9.65
C ASP A 210 8.51 0.24 -9.63
N GLY A 211 8.26 1.03 -8.60
CA GLY A 211 8.97 2.26 -8.29
C GLY A 211 8.98 2.47 -6.78
N ASN A 212 9.79 1.66 -6.10
CA ASN A 212 10.34 2.02 -4.79
C ASN A 212 11.21 3.26 -5.00
N ASP A 213 10.72 4.44 -4.60
CA ASP A 213 11.57 5.61 -4.46
C ASP A 213 11.95 5.78 -2.98
N ASP A 214 13.06 5.13 -2.67
CA ASP A 214 13.96 5.45 -1.57
C ASP A 214 14.35 6.94 -1.64
N ILE A 215 13.77 7.76 -0.76
CA ILE A 215 14.14 9.16 -0.52
C ILE A 215 15.49 9.31 0.23
N ALA A 216 16.47 8.45 -0.05
CA ALA A 216 17.76 8.41 0.65
C ALA A 216 19.01 8.61 -0.23
N ALA A 217 18.88 8.86 -1.54
CA ALA A 217 20.04 8.78 -2.45
C ALA A 217 20.32 10.01 -3.35
N THR A 218 19.96 11.23 -2.95
CA THR A 218 20.22 12.44 -3.78
C THR A 218 21.58 13.11 -3.52
N ILE A 219 22.48 12.53 -2.72
CA ILE A 219 23.84 13.08 -2.52
C ILE A 219 24.89 12.00 -2.83
N GLN A 220 24.95 11.49 -4.07
CA GLN A 220 26.11 10.75 -4.57
C GLN A 220 25.97 10.43 -6.06
N THR A 221 26.13 11.42 -6.94
CA THR A 221 26.69 11.21 -8.30
C THR A 221 26.95 12.57 -8.92
N ASN A 222 28.14 13.11 -8.68
CA ASN A 222 28.82 14.01 -9.62
C ASN A 222 30.31 14.05 -9.23
N LYS A 223 31.01 12.97 -9.56
CA LYS A 223 32.47 12.98 -9.69
C LYS A 223 32.83 12.05 -10.85
N GLU A 224 33.14 12.66 -11.99
CA GLU A 224 33.77 11.97 -13.11
C GLU A 224 35.10 11.36 -12.64
N PRO A 225 35.48 10.15 -13.11
CA PRO A 225 36.77 9.59 -12.83
C PRO A 225 37.80 10.26 -13.74
N ILE A 226 38.67 11.07 -13.15
CA ILE A 226 39.92 11.48 -13.78
C ILE A 226 40.80 10.23 -13.85
N HIS A 227 41.03 9.74 -15.06
CA HIS A 227 42.12 8.82 -15.38
C HIS A 227 43.44 9.53 -15.08
N ASP A 228 44.26 8.97 -14.19
CA ASP A 228 45.68 9.30 -14.12
C ASP A 228 46.53 8.05 -14.37
N ASN A 229 47.34 8.14 -15.42
CA ASN A 229 48.53 7.36 -15.67
C ASN A 229 49.59 7.70 -14.60
N ALA A 230 50.11 6.69 -13.92
CA ALA A 230 51.51 6.59 -13.49
C ALA A 230 51.82 5.15 -13.05
#